data_AF-A0A925E236-F1
#
_entry.id   AF-A0A925E236-F1
#
_cell.length_a   1.000
_cell.length_b   1.000
_cell.length_c   1.000
_cell.angle_alpha   90.00
_cell.angle_beta   90.00
_cell.angle_gamma   90.00
#
_symmetry.space_group_name_H-M   'P 1'
#
loop_
_entity.id
_entity.type
_entity.pdbx_description
1 polymer ?
#
loop_
_entity_poly.entity_id
_entity_poly.type
_entity_poly.pdbx_seq_one_letter_code
_entity_poly.pdbx_strand_id
1 'polypeptide(L)'
;MADESVRLQLEIAIEKIGSTVDITKTDLSWLEDPEWYAFQDACCDLVDYYAQHGDTVIGPLALGEYADFTRLLRKTLLFQEIDKQRSNQAEEASIFLEGWMDEIRKETMTNLRYQHPELDL
;
A
#
# COMPACT_ATOMS: atom_id res chain seq x y z
N MET A 1 -4.07 21.76 10.94
CA MET A 1 -4.88 20.81 10.17
C MET A 1 -3.99 20.25 9.08
N ALA A 2 -3.96 18.94 8.91
CA ALA A 2 -3.23 18.30 7.83
C ALA A 2 -3.74 18.84 6.48
N ASP A 3 -2.83 19.04 5.52
CA ASP A 3 -3.22 19.45 4.17
C ASP A 3 -3.68 18.22 3.39
N GLU A 4 -4.99 17.98 3.42
CA GLU A 4 -5.64 16.89 2.70
C GLU A 4 -5.31 16.88 1.20
N SER A 5 -4.99 18.04 0.62
CA SER A 5 -4.63 18.13 -0.80
C SER A 5 -3.32 17.38 -1.11
N VAL A 6 -2.38 17.34 -0.17
CA VAL A 6 -1.10 16.64 -0.36
C VAL A 6 -1.33 15.13 -0.29
N ARG A 7 -2.08 14.65 0.73
CA ARG A 7 -2.49 13.24 0.83
C ARG A 7 -3.16 12.77 -0.45
N LEU A 8 -4.14 13.54 -0.94
CA LEU A 8 -4.90 13.19 -2.13
C LEU A 8 -4.02 13.13 -3.38
N GLN A 9 -3.03 14.01 -3.53
CA GLN A 9 -2.10 13.96 -4.65
C GLN A 9 -1.23 12.70 -4.64
N LEU A 10 -0.72 12.31 -3.46
CA LEU A 10 0.04 11.07 -3.29
C LEU A 10 -0.82 9.85 -3.59
N GLU A 11 -2.06 9.84 -3.09
CA GLU A 11 -3.03 8.78 -3.35
C GLU A 11 -3.38 8.62 -4.84
N ILE A 12 -3.60 9.72 -5.55
CA ILE A 12 -3.82 9.70 -7.00
C ILE A 12 -2.57 9.19 -7.72
N ALA A 13 -1.37 9.54 -7.24
CA ALA A 13 -0.13 9.04 -7.80
C ALA A 13 0.00 7.52 -7.62
N ILE A 14 -0.31 6.99 -6.44
CA ILE A 14 -0.33 5.55 -6.16
C ILE A 14 -1.33 4.84 -7.07
N GLU A 15 -2.59 5.29 -7.15
CA GLU A 15 -3.61 4.69 -8.03
C GLU A 15 -3.14 4.70 -9.50
N LYS A 16 -2.60 5.83 -9.96
CA LYS A 16 -2.12 5.97 -11.33
C LYS A 16 -0.96 5.00 -11.60
N ILE A 17 0.03 4.90 -10.72
CA ILE A 17 1.17 3.99 -10.89
C ILE A 17 0.71 2.53 -10.77
N GLY A 18 -0.14 2.22 -9.80
CA GLY A 18 -0.75 0.89 -9.62
C GLY A 18 -1.45 0.41 -10.88
N SER A 19 -2.19 1.30 -11.57
CA SER A 19 -2.85 0.99 -12.84
C SER A 19 -1.89 0.69 -14.01
N THR A 20 -0.61 1.05 -13.89
CA THR A 20 0.43 0.75 -14.89
C THR A 20 1.16 -0.56 -14.65
N VAL A 21 1.02 -1.16 -13.46
CA VAL A 21 1.57 -2.48 -13.16
C VAL A 21 0.81 -3.51 -13.96
N ASP A 22 1.50 -4.24 -14.84
CA ASP A 22 0.87 -5.24 -15.71
C ASP A 22 0.57 -6.55 -14.95
N ILE A 23 -0.48 -6.50 -14.13
CA ILE A 23 -0.96 -7.62 -13.33
C ILE A 23 -1.57 -8.76 -14.17
N THR A 24 -1.68 -8.59 -15.49
CA THR A 24 -2.20 -9.63 -16.40
C THR A 24 -1.15 -10.68 -16.75
N LYS A 25 0.13 -10.39 -16.47
CA LYS A 25 1.22 -11.35 -16.64
C LYS A 25 1.04 -12.50 -15.65
N THR A 26 0.66 -13.65 -16.19
CA THR A 26 0.33 -14.86 -15.43
C THR A 26 1.51 -15.44 -14.66
N ASP A 27 2.73 -15.05 -15.02
CA ASP A 27 3.97 -15.55 -14.42
C ASP A 27 4.52 -14.66 -13.30
N LEU A 28 3.79 -13.61 -12.88
CA LEU A 28 4.24 -12.60 -11.91
C LEU A 28 5.54 -11.90 -12.29
N SER A 29 5.93 -11.91 -13.57
CA SER A 29 7.09 -11.14 -14.03
C SER A 29 6.94 -9.64 -13.77
N TRP A 30 5.70 -9.17 -13.58
CA TRP A 30 5.42 -7.79 -13.17
C TRP A 30 6.00 -7.41 -11.80
N LEU A 31 6.32 -8.37 -10.93
CA LEU A 31 7.03 -8.10 -9.66
C LEU A 31 8.49 -7.68 -9.87
N GLU A 32 9.01 -7.87 -11.08
CA GLU A 32 10.35 -7.45 -11.48
C GLU A 32 10.30 -6.23 -12.41
N ASP A 33 9.09 -5.76 -12.77
CA ASP A 33 8.91 -4.61 -13.63
C ASP A 33 9.22 -3.30 -12.88
N PRO A 34 9.80 -2.29 -13.55
CA PRO A 34 10.05 -0.97 -12.97
C PRO A 34 8.81 -0.32 -12.35
N GLU A 35 7.63 -0.55 -12.93
CA GLU A 35 6.36 0.00 -12.46
C GLU A 35 5.98 -0.50 -11.07
N TRP A 36 6.33 -1.74 -10.72
CA TRP A 36 6.10 -2.27 -9.37
C TRP A 36 6.99 -1.57 -8.34
N TYR A 37 8.27 -1.35 -8.65
CA TYR A 37 9.15 -0.59 -7.75
C TYR A 37 8.70 0.87 -7.60
N ALA A 38 8.27 1.51 -8.69
CA ALA A 38 7.70 2.86 -8.63
C ALA A 38 6.43 2.92 -7.76
N PHE A 39 5.59 1.87 -7.80
CA PHE A 39 4.44 1.75 -6.90
C PHE A 39 4.88 1.64 -5.44
N GLN A 40 5.89 0.82 -5.14
CA GLN A 40 6.42 0.69 -3.77
C GLN A 40 6.98 2.01 -3.23
N ASP A 41 7.71 2.76 -4.06
CA ASP A 41 8.26 4.07 -3.69
C ASP A 41 7.13 5.07 -3.38
N ALA A 42 6.08 5.12 -4.21
CA ALA A 42 4.92 5.99 -3.97
C ALA A 42 4.17 5.63 -2.67
N CYS A 43 4.11 4.34 -2.33
CA CYS A 43 3.56 3.88 -1.05
C CYS A 43 4.39 4.38 0.14
N CYS A 44 5.72 4.36 0.04
CA CYS A 44 6.62 4.91 1.05
C CYS A 44 6.44 6.42 1.21
N ASP A 45 6.30 7.18 0.11
CA ASP A 45 6.05 8.62 0.16
C ASP A 45 4.76 8.96 0.94
N LEU A 46 3.72 8.11 0.82
CA LEU A 46 2.49 8.28 1.57
C LEU A 46 2.68 8.00 3.07
N VAL A 47 3.50 7.01 3.45
CA VAL A 47 3.84 6.78 4.88
C VAL A 47 4.55 7.99 5.46
N ASP A 48 5.53 8.53 4.74
CA ASP A 48 6.26 9.73 5.16
C ASP A 48 5.33 10.93 5.34
N TYR A 49 4.32 11.07 4.48
CA TYR A 49 3.28 12.09 4.65
C TYR A 49 2.56 11.94 6.00
N TYR A 50 2.07 10.74 6.34
CA TYR A 50 1.33 10.51 7.61
C TYR A 50 2.20 10.76 8.84
N ALA A 51 3.47 10.38 8.79
CA ALA A 51 4.43 10.64 9.86
C ALA A 51 4.70 12.15 10.08
N GLN A 52 4.60 12.96 9.04
CA GLN A 52 4.96 14.39 9.08
C GLN A 52 3.78 15.33 9.30
N HIS A 53 2.58 14.99 8.81
CA HIS A 53 1.48 15.95 8.69
C HIS A 53 0.39 15.81 9.75
N GLY A 54 0.49 14.83 10.64
CA GLY A 54 -0.48 14.66 11.71
C GLY A 54 -1.87 14.24 11.21
N ASP A 55 -1.97 13.64 10.02
CA ASP A 55 -3.24 13.23 9.43
C ASP A 55 -3.82 12.02 10.19
N THR A 56 -5.13 12.01 10.36
CA THR A 56 -5.90 11.01 11.13
C THR A 56 -6.88 10.24 10.26
N VAL A 57 -6.87 10.46 8.94
CA VAL A 57 -7.76 9.80 7.99
C VAL A 57 -6.94 8.98 7.00
N ILE A 58 -7.16 7.67 6.98
CA ILE A 58 -6.67 6.80 5.89
C ILE A 58 -7.54 7.06 4.66
N GLY A 59 -6.93 7.47 3.55
CA GLY A 59 -7.71 7.79 2.37
C GLY A 59 -8.17 6.58 1.57
N PRO A 60 -9.29 6.73 0.85
CA PRO A 60 -9.97 5.63 0.19
C PRO A 60 -9.20 5.07 -1.02
N LEU A 61 -8.38 5.89 -1.70
CA LEU A 61 -7.62 5.44 -2.87
C LEU A 61 -6.48 4.49 -2.46
N ALA A 62 -5.71 4.85 -1.42
CA ALA A 62 -4.70 3.95 -0.86
C ALA A 62 -5.30 2.62 -0.36
N LEU A 63 -6.47 2.69 0.27
CA LEU A 63 -7.21 1.48 0.69
C LEU A 63 -7.68 0.63 -0.50
N GLY A 64 -8.12 1.26 -1.58
CA GLY A 64 -8.53 0.59 -2.82
C GLY A 64 -7.38 -0.21 -3.42
N GLU A 65 -6.23 0.44 -3.63
CA GLU A 65 -5.03 -0.18 -4.19
C GLU A 65 -4.51 -1.33 -3.31
N TYR A 66 -4.45 -1.13 -1.99
CA TYR A 66 -4.13 -2.20 -1.05
C TYR A 66 -5.07 -3.39 -1.22
N ALA A 67 -6.40 -3.16 -1.22
CA ALA A 67 -7.37 -4.23 -1.34
C ALA A 67 -7.27 -4.99 -2.67
N ASP A 68 -6.97 -4.30 -3.77
CA ASP A 68 -6.88 -4.89 -5.10
C ASP A 68 -5.60 -5.73 -5.27
N PHE A 69 -4.44 -5.20 -4.91
CA PHE A 69 -3.19 -5.96 -4.95
C PHE A 69 -3.17 -7.12 -3.95
N THR A 70 -3.67 -6.93 -2.72
CA THR A 70 -3.79 -8.04 -1.75
C THR A 70 -4.70 -9.15 -2.29
N ARG A 71 -5.83 -8.80 -2.92
CA ARG A 71 -6.74 -9.79 -3.52
C ARG A 71 -6.07 -10.54 -4.66
N LEU A 72 -5.30 -9.85 -5.50
CA LEU A 72 -4.54 -10.45 -6.59
C LEU A 72 -3.50 -11.44 -6.05
N LEU A 73 -2.63 -11.02 -5.14
CA LEU A 73 -1.57 -11.85 -4.57
C LEU A 73 -2.14 -13.08 -3.83
N ARG A 74 -3.24 -12.91 -3.09
CA ARG A 74 -3.92 -14.06 -2.46
C ARG A 74 -4.42 -15.08 -3.48
N LYS A 75 -5.00 -14.64 -4.60
CA LYS A 75 -5.43 -15.56 -5.67
C LYS A 75 -4.23 -16.30 -6.26
N THR A 76 -3.13 -15.59 -6.48
CA THR A 76 -1.87 -16.15 -6.97
C THR A 76 -1.32 -17.23 -6.03
N LEU A 77 -1.25 -16.95 -4.72
CA LEU A 77 -0.74 -17.89 -3.71
C LEU A 77 -1.62 -19.13 -3.53
N LEU A 78 -2.90 -19.05 -3.89
CA LEU A 78 -3.82 -20.20 -3.86
C LEU A 78 -3.78 -21.05 -5.13
N PHE A 79 -2.99 -20.66 -6.14
CA PHE A 79 -2.88 -21.40 -7.40
C PHE A 79 -2.02 -22.65 -7.20
N GLN A 80 -2.60 -23.84 -7.41
CA GLN A 80 -1.99 -25.13 -7.04
C GLN A 80 -0.69 -25.47 -7.79
N GLU A 81 -0.41 -24.79 -8.90
CA GLU A 81 0.72 -25.07 -9.79
C GLU A 81 1.79 -23.97 -9.80
N ILE A 82 1.74 -23.02 -8.85
CA ILE A 82 2.77 -21.99 -8.74
C ILE A 82 4.12 -22.61 -8.32
N ASP A 83 5.20 -22.24 -9.01
CA ASP A 83 6.53 -22.68 -8.59
C ASP A 83 6.97 -21.95 -7.31
N LYS A 84 7.94 -22.55 -6.61
CA LYS A 84 8.39 -22.07 -5.31
C LYS A 84 8.97 -20.65 -5.35
N GLN A 85 9.69 -20.29 -6.41
CA GLN A 85 10.30 -18.96 -6.50
C GLN A 85 9.20 -17.91 -6.65
N ARG A 86 8.18 -18.18 -7.47
CA ARG A 86 7.03 -17.29 -7.65
C ARG A 86 6.16 -17.19 -6.40
N SER A 87 5.99 -18.29 -5.66
CA SER A 87 5.34 -18.26 -4.34
C SER A 87 6.06 -17.31 -3.39
N ASN A 88 7.39 -17.41 -3.29
CA ASN A 88 8.19 -16.54 -2.43
C ASN A 88 8.06 -15.07 -2.84
N GLN A 89 8.10 -14.75 -4.14
CA GLN A 89 7.95 -13.38 -4.62
C GLN A 89 6.56 -12.80 -4.31
N ALA A 90 5.50 -13.61 -4.46
CA ALA A 90 4.14 -13.20 -4.09
C ALA A 90 3.99 -13.01 -2.57
N GLU A 91 4.65 -13.83 -1.76
CA GLU A 91 4.72 -13.66 -0.30
C GLU A 91 5.45 -12.37 0.08
N GLU A 92 6.61 -12.09 -0.53
CA GLU A 92 7.38 -10.86 -0.31
C GLU A 92 6.55 -9.60 -0.67
N ALA A 93 5.85 -9.63 -1.81
CA ALA A 93 4.94 -8.56 -2.21
C ALA A 93 3.77 -8.39 -1.24
N SER A 94 3.23 -9.49 -0.71
CA SER A 94 2.16 -9.45 0.30
C SER A 94 2.65 -8.84 1.60
N ILE A 95 3.84 -9.23 2.07
CA ILE A 95 4.49 -8.67 3.26
C ILE A 95 4.73 -7.17 3.10
N PHE A 96 5.18 -6.73 1.91
CA PHE A 96 5.34 -5.31 1.61
C PHE A 96 4.02 -4.54 1.78
N LEU A 97 2.94 -4.99 1.14
CA LEU A 97 1.63 -4.32 1.21
C LEU A 97 1.08 -4.28 2.63
N GLU A 98 1.21 -5.38 3.37
CA GLU A 98 0.79 -5.46 4.77
C GLU A 98 1.59 -4.48 5.64
N GLY A 99 2.91 -4.45 5.48
CA GLY A 99 3.79 -3.53 6.20
C GLY A 99 3.49 -2.06 5.89
N TRP A 100 3.29 -1.73 4.62
CA TRP A 100 2.91 -0.39 4.19
C TRP A 100 1.61 0.10 4.85
N MET A 101 0.55 -0.72 4.79
CA MET A 101 -0.74 -0.36 5.37
C MET A 101 -0.72 -0.31 6.90
N ASP A 102 0.07 -1.19 7.54
CA ASP A 102 0.27 -1.17 8.98
C ASP A 102 0.96 0.11 9.46
N GLU A 103 1.94 0.62 8.71
CA GLU A 103 2.59 1.90 9.02
C GLU A 103 1.64 3.08 8.85
N ILE A 104 0.87 3.16 7.76
CA ILE A 104 -0.20 4.18 7.60
C ILE A 104 -1.15 4.14 8.79
N ARG A 105 -1.65 2.96 9.16
CA ARG A 105 -2.55 2.79 10.31
C ARG A 105 -1.91 3.26 11.60
N LYS A 106 -0.65 2.88 11.85
CA LYS A 106 0.08 3.23 13.07
C LYS A 106 0.26 4.74 13.20
N GLU A 107 0.69 5.42 12.14
CA GLU A 107 0.87 6.87 12.16
C GLU A 107 -0.47 7.60 12.31
N THR A 108 -1.49 7.15 11.58
CA THR A 108 -2.88 7.66 11.71
C THR A 108 -3.39 7.55 13.16
N MET A 109 -3.20 6.40 13.81
CA MET A 109 -3.62 6.19 15.20
C MET A 109 -2.79 7.00 16.19
N THR A 110 -1.49 7.16 15.94
CA THR A 110 -0.61 8.01 16.75
C THR A 110 -1.09 9.46 16.71
N ASN A 111 -1.40 9.96 15.52
CA ASN A 111 -1.90 11.31 15.31
C ASN A 111 -3.29 11.52 15.94
N LEU A 112 -4.17 10.53 15.84
CA LEU A 112 -5.50 10.57 16.45
C LEU A 112 -5.40 10.68 17.98
N ARG A 113 -4.56 9.85 18.61
CA ARG A 113 -4.30 9.90 20.06
C ARG A 113 -3.69 11.22 20.50
N TYR A 114 -2.79 11.79 19.68
CA TYR A 114 -2.18 13.08 19.98
C TYR A 114 -3.20 14.23 19.96
N GLN A 115 -4.14 14.20 19.00
CA GLN A 115 -5.18 15.22 18.86
C GLN A 115 -6.32 15.04 19.88
N HIS A 116 -6.53 13.81 20.34
CA HIS A 116 -7.62 13.42 21.23
C HIS A 116 -7.11 12.55 22.39
N PRO A 117 -6.31 13.10 23.33
CA PRO A 117 -5.76 12.36 24.45
C PRO A 117 -6.84 11.79 25.39
N GLU A 118 -8.06 12.31 25.32
CA GLU A 118 -9.23 11.85 26.09
C GLU A 118 -9.81 10.51 25.64
N LEU A 119 -9.48 10.02 24.45
CA LEU A 119 -10.15 8.86 23.87
C LEU A 119 -9.68 7.50 24.45
N ASP A 120 -8.61 7.46 25.25
CA ASP A 120 -8.06 6.25 25.90
C ASP A 120 -8.07 5.00 24.98
N LEU A 121 -7.65 5.20 23.72
CA LEU A 121 -7.56 4.21 22.63
C LEU A 121 -6.23 3.46 22.63
#